data_AF-A0AB36SVU3-F1
#
_entry.id   AF-A0AB36SVU3-F1
#
_cell.length_a   1.000
_cell.length_b   1.000
_cell.length_c   1.000
_cell.angle_alpha   90.00
_cell.angle_beta   90.00
_cell.angle_gamma   90.00
#
_symmetry.space_group_name_H-M   'P 1'
#
loop_
_entity.id
_entity.type
_entity.pdbx_description
1 polymer ?
#
loop_
_entity_poly.entity_id
_entity_poly.type
_entity_poly.pdbx_seq_one_letter_code
_entity_poly.pdbx_strand_id
1 'polypeptide(L)'
;MIFLKIKKSNKKIKFLACVLVSLCTIHYSSISFAETQTGNATDAAKNASDINNSIANLKYDSRDILAVNGDKVESFVPKESINSNGKFVVVEREKKSLTTSPVDISIIDSVANRTYPGAVQLANKAFADNQPSL
;
A
#
# COMPACT_ATOMS: atom_id res chain seq x y z
N MET A 1 -29.75 -53.93 -69.96
CA MET A 1 -29.84 -54.36 -68.55
C MET A 1 -28.76 -53.61 -67.79
N ILE A 2 -28.93 -52.73 -66.80
CA ILE A 2 -30.03 -52.26 -65.95
C ILE A 2 -29.63 -50.82 -65.54
N PHE A 3 -30.55 -49.86 -65.62
CA PHE A 3 -30.35 -48.50 -65.08
C PHE A 3 -30.54 -48.53 -63.56
N LEU A 4 -29.52 -48.12 -62.81
CA LEU A 4 -29.52 -48.08 -61.35
C LEU A 4 -30.30 -46.84 -60.85
N LYS A 5 -31.43 -47.08 -60.18
CA LYS A 5 -32.34 -46.04 -59.68
C LYS A 5 -31.96 -45.65 -58.25
N ILE A 6 -31.21 -44.56 -58.07
CA ILE A 6 -30.89 -43.99 -56.75
C ILE A 6 -32.07 -43.12 -56.30
N LYS A 7 -32.91 -43.62 -55.37
CA LYS A 7 -33.95 -42.79 -54.74
C LYS A 7 -34.46 -43.35 -53.40
N LYS A 8 -33.70 -43.23 -52.29
CA LYS A 8 -34.26 -43.30 -50.92
C LYS A 8 -33.31 -42.93 -49.75
N SER A 9 -32.71 -41.74 -49.67
CA SER A 9 -32.03 -41.32 -48.40
C SER A 9 -32.16 -39.85 -47.98
N ASN A 10 -32.69 -38.96 -48.83
CA ASN A 10 -32.74 -37.51 -48.54
C ASN A 10 -33.58 -37.10 -47.32
N LYS A 11 -34.61 -37.86 -46.90
CA LYS A 11 -35.41 -37.53 -45.70
C LYS A 11 -34.65 -37.81 -44.40
N LYS A 12 -33.88 -38.91 -44.34
CA LYS A 12 -33.11 -39.29 -43.15
C LYS A 12 -31.88 -38.41 -42.96
N ILE A 13 -31.23 -38.01 -44.06
CA ILE A 13 -30.09 -37.08 -44.04
C ILE A 13 -30.52 -35.68 -43.56
N LYS A 14 -31.68 -35.17 -44.02
CA LYS A 14 -32.23 -33.89 -43.55
C LYS A 14 -32.63 -33.92 -42.08
N PHE A 15 -33.16 -35.04 -41.59
CA PHE A 15 -33.51 -35.21 -40.18
C PHE A 15 -32.25 -35.26 -39.29
N LEU A 16 -31.23 -36.00 -39.72
CA LEU A 16 -29.96 -36.12 -39.00
C LEU A 16 -29.20 -34.77 -38.96
N ALA A 17 -29.23 -34.00 -40.05
CA ALA A 17 -28.66 -32.66 -40.09
C ALA A 17 -29.37 -31.68 -39.14
N CYS A 18 -30.71 -31.79 -39.01
CA CYS A 18 -31.48 -30.95 -38.09
C CYS A 18 -31.18 -31.27 -36.61
N VAL A 19 -31.00 -32.54 -36.28
CA VAL A 19 -30.61 -32.99 -34.92
C VAL A 19 -29.19 -32.51 -34.57
N LEU A 20 -28.25 -32.55 -35.53
CA LEU A 20 -26.88 -32.06 -35.33
C LEU A 20 -26.82 -30.55 -35.10
N VAL A 21 -27.56 -29.76 -35.89
CA VAL A 21 -27.62 -28.29 -35.72
C VAL A 21 -28.27 -27.91 -34.38
N SER A 22 -29.31 -28.65 -33.96
CA SER A 22 -29.95 -28.45 -32.65
C SER A 22 -29.06 -28.84 -31.47
N LEU A 23 -28.12 -29.77 -31.64
CA LEU A 23 -27.18 -30.17 -30.59
C LEU A 23 -26.04 -29.15 -30.43
N CYS A 24 -25.60 -28.53 -31.54
CA CYS A 24 -24.57 -27.50 -31.52
C CYS A 24 -25.02 -26.20 -30.81
N THR A 25 -26.30 -25.86 -30.80
CA THR A 25 -26.80 -24.65 -30.10
C THR A 25 -26.91 -24.81 -28.59
N ILE A 26 -26.85 -26.05 -28.06
CA ILE A 26 -26.95 -26.32 -26.61
C ILE A 26 -25.57 -26.20 -25.93
N HIS A 27 -24.46 -26.25 -26.69
CA HIS A 27 -23.10 -26.12 -26.15
C HIS A 27 -22.55 -24.69 -26.07
N TYR A 28 -23.27 -23.69 -26.58
CA TYR A 28 -22.83 -22.28 -26.56
C TYR A 28 -23.47 -21.42 -25.46
N SER A 29 -24.22 -22.01 -24.52
CA SER A 29 -24.95 -21.26 -23.49
C SER A 29 -24.18 -21.01 -22.19
N SER A 30 -22.85 -21.17 -22.18
CA SER A 30 -22.02 -20.74 -21.06
C SER A 30 -20.99 -19.72 -21.53
N ILE A 31 -21.49 -18.57 -22.01
CA ILE A 31 -20.74 -17.31 -21.80
C ILE A 31 -20.75 -17.10 -20.29
N SER A 32 -19.70 -17.56 -19.62
CA SER A 32 -19.42 -17.14 -18.26
C SER A 32 -19.19 -15.64 -18.34
N PHE A 33 -20.14 -14.85 -17.85
CA PHE A 33 -19.80 -13.52 -17.39
C PHE A 33 -18.69 -13.75 -16.35
N ALA A 34 -17.58 -13.02 -16.47
CA ALA A 34 -16.67 -12.90 -15.35
C ALA A 34 -17.51 -12.31 -14.22
N GLU A 35 -17.88 -13.14 -13.25
CA GLU A 35 -18.52 -12.70 -12.04
C GLU A 35 -17.59 -11.65 -11.43
N THR A 36 -18.02 -10.39 -11.45
CA THR A 36 -17.46 -9.40 -10.53
C THR A 36 -17.63 -10.04 -9.17
N GLN A 37 -16.52 -10.46 -8.54
CA GLN A 37 -16.53 -11.07 -7.22
C GLN A 37 -17.43 -10.21 -6.33
N THR A 38 -18.65 -10.68 -6.10
CA THR A 38 -19.50 -10.14 -5.05
C THR A 38 -18.85 -10.73 -3.82
N GLY A 39 -17.83 -10.03 -3.30
CA GLY A 39 -17.12 -10.47 -2.10
C GLY A 39 -18.19 -10.83 -1.08
N ASN A 40 -18.28 -12.11 -0.71
CA ASN A 40 -19.34 -12.53 0.18
C ASN A 40 -19.17 -11.75 1.48
N ALA A 41 -20.25 -11.39 2.17
CA ALA A 41 -20.13 -10.71 3.46
C ALA A 41 -19.19 -11.47 4.45
N THR A 42 -19.07 -12.79 4.26
CA THR A 42 -18.08 -13.67 4.91
C THR A 42 -16.63 -13.36 4.55
N ASP A 43 -16.30 -12.99 3.32
CA ASP A 43 -14.94 -12.66 2.87
C ASP A 43 -14.50 -11.30 3.42
N ALA A 44 -15.41 -10.31 3.43
CA ALA A 44 -15.16 -9.00 4.04
C ALA A 44 -14.96 -9.11 5.56
N ALA A 45 -15.79 -9.89 6.25
CA ALA A 45 -15.67 -10.14 7.68
C ALA A 45 -14.37 -10.87 8.04
N LYS A 46 -13.97 -11.85 7.23
CA LYS A 46 -12.69 -12.55 7.38
C LYS A 46 -11.51 -11.60 7.19
N ASN A 47 -11.51 -10.78 6.14
CA ASN A 47 -10.44 -9.81 5.89
C ASN A 47 -10.32 -8.80 7.04
N ALA A 48 -11.45 -8.33 7.59
CA ALA A 48 -11.43 -7.44 8.76
C ALA A 48 -10.81 -8.12 9.99
N SER A 49 -11.18 -9.38 10.26
CA SER A 49 -10.57 -10.17 11.33
C SER A 49 -9.05 -10.33 11.15
N ASP A 50 -8.62 -10.63 9.92
CA ASP A 50 -7.20 -10.82 9.61
C ASP A 50 -6.39 -9.53 9.75
N ILE A 51 -6.94 -8.38 9.33
CA ILE A 51 -6.33 -7.05 9.53
C ILE A 51 -6.22 -6.72 11.02
N ASN A 52 -7.31 -6.90 11.78
CA ASN A 52 -7.31 -6.62 13.21
C ASN A 52 -6.28 -7.47 13.94
N ASN A 53 -6.23 -8.77 13.65
CA ASN A 53 -5.26 -9.68 14.24
C ASN A 53 -3.84 -9.30 13.84
N SER A 54 -3.61 -8.88 12.60
CA SER A 54 -2.28 -8.47 12.13
C SER A 54 -1.80 -7.21 12.83
N ILE A 55 -2.65 -6.19 12.96
CA ILE A 55 -2.34 -4.93 13.65
C ILE A 55 -2.12 -5.17 15.15
N ALA A 56 -3.01 -5.92 15.80
CA ALA A 56 -2.93 -6.20 17.23
C ALA A 56 -1.67 -6.99 17.61
N ASN A 57 -1.12 -7.78 16.69
CA ASN A 57 0.08 -8.58 16.91
C ASN A 57 1.38 -7.85 16.55
N LEU A 58 1.34 -6.59 16.11
CA LEU A 58 2.54 -5.78 15.88
C LEU A 58 3.29 -5.58 17.20
N LYS A 59 4.60 -5.86 17.20
CA LYS A 59 5.48 -5.72 18.37
C LYS A 59 6.47 -4.59 18.12
N TYR A 60 6.28 -3.48 18.81
CA TYR A 60 7.16 -2.31 18.75
C TYR A 60 7.09 -1.52 20.07
N ASP A 61 8.13 -0.76 20.40
CA ASP A 61 8.04 0.27 21.46
C ASP A 61 7.61 1.59 20.81
N SER A 62 6.42 2.06 21.21
CA SER A 62 5.84 3.33 20.75
C SER A 62 6.73 4.55 21.03
N ARG A 63 7.63 4.49 22.02
CA ARG A 63 8.52 5.59 22.39
C ARG A 63 9.79 5.62 21.54
N ASP A 64 10.22 4.46 21.04
CA ASP A 64 11.47 4.33 20.31
C ASP A 64 11.27 4.43 18.79
N ILE A 65 10.11 4.00 18.28
CA ILE A 65 9.86 3.89 16.83
C ILE A 65 9.94 5.22 16.07
N LEU A 66 9.69 6.34 16.77
CA LEU A 66 9.81 7.70 16.25
C LEU A 66 10.93 8.52 16.91
N ALA A 67 11.77 7.89 17.73
CA ALA A 67 12.87 8.59 18.39
C ALA A 67 13.96 8.97 17.37
N VAL A 68 14.39 10.22 17.41
CA VAL A 68 15.49 10.74 16.59
C VAL A 68 16.61 11.22 17.50
N ASN A 69 17.81 10.70 17.29
CA ASN A 69 19.00 11.14 18.00
C ASN A 69 19.74 12.16 17.14
N GLY A 70 19.98 13.34 17.71
CA GLY A 70 20.81 14.37 17.09
C GLY A 70 22.30 14.10 17.22
N ASP A 71 23.09 15.09 16.85
CA ASP A 71 24.54 15.01 16.88
C ASP A 71 25.09 14.86 18.30
N LYS A 72 26.13 14.03 18.45
CA LYS A 72 26.85 13.83 19.70
C LYS A 72 28.16 14.62 19.69
N VAL A 73 28.31 15.54 20.64
CA VAL A 73 29.56 16.30 20.82
C VAL A 73 30.51 15.53 21.73
N GLU A 74 31.63 15.06 21.19
CA GLU A 74 32.66 14.31 21.95
C GLU A 74 33.76 15.22 22.52
N SER A 75 34.22 16.21 21.75
CA SER A 75 35.32 17.11 22.16
C SER A 75 35.10 18.53 21.64
N PHE A 76 35.48 19.52 22.45
CA PHE A 76 35.42 20.95 22.13
C PHE A 76 36.43 21.72 22.98
N VAL A 77 36.84 22.91 22.52
CA VAL A 77 37.68 23.83 23.31
C VAL A 77 36.78 24.66 24.23
N PRO A 78 36.89 24.54 25.57
CA PRO A 78 35.97 25.20 26.50
C PRO A 78 36.10 26.72 26.50
N LYS A 79 37.32 27.25 26.37
CA LYS A 79 37.58 28.68 26.39
C LYS A 79 38.73 29.03 25.46
N GLU A 80 38.51 30.03 24.62
CA GLU A 80 39.55 30.56 23.73
C GLU A 80 39.41 32.07 23.58
N SER A 81 40.47 32.71 23.10
CA SER A 81 40.47 34.15 22.84
C SER A 81 40.98 34.45 21.44
N ILE A 82 40.35 35.40 20.77
CA ILE A 82 40.72 35.85 19.43
C ILE A 82 40.87 37.37 19.46
N ASN A 83 42.02 37.85 18.98
CA ASN A 83 42.23 39.27 18.68
C ASN A 83 41.86 39.52 17.22
N SER A 84 40.83 40.32 16.97
CA SER A 84 40.41 40.67 15.61
C SER A 84 39.84 42.08 15.59
N ASN A 85 40.21 42.87 14.57
CA ASN A 85 39.76 44.25 14.38
C ASN A 85 39.95 45.15 15.63
N GLY A 86 41.07 44.99 16.34
CA GLY A 86 41.38 45.75 17.56
C GLY A 86 40.54 45.39 18.79
N LYS A 87 39.76 44.29 18.74
CA LYS A 87 38.99 43.77 19.88
C LYS A 87 39.55 42.43 20.35
N PHE A 88 39.59 42.27 21.67
CA PHE A 88 39.85 40.99 22.32
C PHE A 88 38.52 40.30 22.61
N VAL A 89 38.23 39.21 21.91
CA VAL A 89 36.99 38.45 22.05
C VAL A 89 37.30 37.16 22.79
N VAL A 90 36.56 36.89 23.87
CA VAL A 90 36.62 35.63 24.61
C VAL A 90 35.38 34.81 24.27
N VAL A 91 35.60 33.59 23.81
CA VAL A 91 34.53 32.63 23.52
C VAL A 91 34.58 31.52 24.55
N GLU A 92 33.44 31.31 25.22
CA GLU A 92 33.25 30.24 26.18
C GLU A 92 32.19 29.28 25.65
N ARG A 93 32.49 27.98 25.69
CA ARG A 93 31.63 26.91 25.19
C ARG A 93 31.35 25.94 26.32
N GLU A 94 30.09 25.52 26.39
CA GLU A 94 29.63 24.51 27.32
C GLU A 94 28.90 23.41 26.55
N LYS A 95 29.17 22.16 26.88
CA LYS A 95 28.37 21.04 26.38
C LYS A 95 27.03 21.04 27.09
N LYS A 96 25.94 21.07 26.31
CA LYS A 96 24.57 20.96 26.79
C LYS A 96 23.86 19.80 26.10
N SER A 97 22.86 19.23 26.77
CA SER A 97 21.98 18.21 26.22
C SER A 97 20.53 18.67 26.29
N LEU A 98 19.73 18.29 25.29
CA LEU A 98 18.31 18.57 25.23
C LEU A 98 17.59 17.29 24.82
N THR A 99 16.55 16.93 25.56
CA THR A 99 15.67 15.79 25.27
C THR A 99 14.24 16.29 25.29
N THR A 100 13.47 15.99 24.25
CA THR A 100 12.08 16.44 24.08
C THR A 100 11.21 15.31 23.55
N SER A 101 9.91 15.33 23.88
CA SER A 101 8.92 14.37 23.36
C SER A 101 7.65 15.14 22.97
N PRO A 102 7.68 15.91 21.87
CA PRO A 102 6.53 16.67 21.42
C PRO A 102 5.40 15.74 20.95
N VAL A 103 4.16 16.14 21.22
CA VAL A 103 2.96 15.49 20.66
C VAL A 103 2.50 16.23 19.40
N ASP A 104 2.72 17.55 19.34
CA ASP A 104 2.42 18.36 18.17
C ASP A 104 3.53 18.24 17.12
N ILE A 105 3.15 17.95 15.88
CA ILE A 105 4.06 17.77 14.75
C ILE A 105 3.84 18.90 13.76
N SER A 106 4.91 19.61 13.43
CA SER A 106 4.86 20.67 12.42
C SER A 106 4.60 20.08 11.03
N ILE A 107 3.76 20.76 10.25
CA ILE A 107 3.47 20.41 8.86
C ILE A 107 4.30 21.32 7.96
N ILE A 108 5.03 20.72 7.03
CA ILE A 108 5.75 21.44 5.98
C ILE A 108 4.85 21.48 4.73
N ASP A 109 4.72 22.65 4.10
CA ASP A 109 3.82 22.87 2.95
C ASP A 109 4.04 21.87 1.81
N SER A 110 5.28 21.43 1.58
CA SER A 110 5.64 20.48 0.53
C SER A 110 4.98 19.10 0.66
N VAL A 111 4.46 18.75 1.84
CA VAL A 111 3.79 17.47 2.11
C VAL A 111 2.39 17.65 2.70
N ALA A 112 1.84 18.87 2.66
CA ALA A 112 0.52 19.17 3.22
C ALA A 112 -0.60 18.31 2.61
N ASN A 113 -0.46 17.88 1.35
CA ASN A 113 -1.41 17.00 0.68
C ASN A 113 -1.54 15.59 1.31
N ARG A 114 -0.61 15.20 2.18
CA ARG A 114 -0.62 13.91 2.88
C ARG A 114 -1.16 13.99 4.31
N THR A 115 -1.39 15.20 4.82
CA THR A 115 -1.79 15.42 6.22
C THR A 115 -3.18 16.04 6.28
N TYR A 116 -4.17 15.21 6.61
CA TYR A 116 -5.56 15.61 6.80
C TYR A 116 -6.23 14.69 7.84
N PRO A 117 -7.33 15.12 8.49
CA PRO A 117 -8.02 14.31 9.48
C PRO A 117 -8.45 12.95 8.91
N GLY A 118 -8.04 11.86 9.56
CA GLY A 118 -8.35 10.49 9.14
C GLY A 118 -7.33 9.85 8.19
N ALA A 119 -6.26 10.54 7.82
CA ALA A 119 -5.16 9.93 7.06
C ALA A 119 -4.49 8.80 7.87
N VAL A 120 -4.16 7.70 7.21
CA VAL A 120 -3.36 6.60 7.76
C VAL A 120 -1.94 6.76 7.25
N GLN A 121 -0.95 6.78 8.14
CA GLN A 121 0.44 7.01 7.81
C GLN A 121 1.33 6.02 8.57
N LEU A 122 2.52 5.74 8.03
CA LEU A 122 3.50 4.86 8.67
C LEU A 122 4.31 5.61 9.74
N ALA A 123 4.35 5.08 10.96
CA ALA A 123 5.26 5.55 12.01
C ALA A 123 6.70 5.09 11.71
N ASN A 124 7.44 5.89 10.96
CA ASN A 124 8.80 5.59 10.53
C ASN A 124 9.67 6.86 10.49
N LYS A 125 10.92 6.72 10.03
CA LYS A 125 11.84 7.84 9.87
C LYS A 125 11.28 8.97 9.00
N ALA A 126 10.56 8.66 7.91
CA ALA A 126 9.99 9.68 7.04
C ALA A 126 8.95 10.52 7.78
N PHE A 127 8.13 9.90 8.63
CA PHE A 127 7.23 10.63 9.53
C PHE A 127 7.98 11.53 10.52
N ALA A 128 9.04 11.00 11.15
CA ALA A 128 9.88 11.77 12.08
C ALA A 128 10.62 12.95 11.41
N ASP A 129 10.94 12.83 10.11
CA ASP A 129 11.55 13.87 9.28
C ASP A 129 10.52 14.83 8.65
N ASN A 130 9.27 14.84 9.16
CA ASN A 130 8.15 15.65 8.65
C ASN A 130 7.79 15.38 7.17
N GLN A 131 7.99 14.15 6.69
CA GLN A 131 7.69 13.71 5.32
C GLN A 131 6.90 12.38 5.33
N PRO A 132 5.68 12.35 5.87
CA PRO A 132 4.91 11.12 5.98
C PRO A 132 4.60 10.50 4.60
N SER A 133 4.40 9.18 4.62
CA SER A 133 3.97 8.38 3.47
C SER A 133 2.50 7.99 3.62
N LEU A 134 1.80 7.87 2.48
CA LEU A 134 0.45 7.32 2.34
C LEU A 134 0.54 5.87 1.86
#